data_AF-A0A7L8SKR2-F1
#
_entry.id   AF-A0A7L8SKR2-F1
#
_cell.length_a   1.000
_cell.length_b   1.000
_cell.length_c   1.000
_cell.angle_alpha   90.00
_cell.angle_beta   90.00
_cell.angle_gamma   90.00
#
_symmetry.space_group_name_H-M   'P 1'
#
loop_
_entity.id
_entity.type
_entity.pdbx_description
1 polymer ?
#
loop_
_entity_poly.entity_id
_entity_poly.type
_entity_poly.pdbx_seq_one_letter_code
_entity_poly.pdbx_strand_id
1 'polypeptide(L)'
;MGLVGLAKLRVAQVHGCDARIDAHFLSLIDAGFSIDKLVLVADWREAGTGLRPQEQTALAWAEALARRGTTPAHDALCQEVLALIGQEALVGLSLAIALENALSQPNRKPAQGDRRQRPLHQGKDQR
;
A
#
# COMPACT_ATOMS: atom_id res chain seq x y z
N MET A 1 16.71 2.27 -4.01
CA MET A 1 15.45 1.72 -4.57
C MET A 1 14.65 0.88 -3.55
N GLY A 2 15.26 -0.02 -2.77
CA GLY A 2 14.52 -0.99 -1.92
C GLY A 2 13.42 -0.43 -1.01
N LEU A 3 13.73 0.51 -0.10
CA LEU A 3 12.72 1.06 0.83
C LEU A 3 11.61 1.83 0.12
N VAL A 4 11.98 2.60 -0.91
CA VAL A 4 11.02 3.37 -1.72
C VAL A 4 10.05 2.45 -2.45
N GLY A 5 10.54 1.34 -3.03
CA GLY A 5 9.68 0.37 -3.70
C GLY A 5 8.69 -0.30 -2.75
N LEU A 6 9.16 -0.73 -1.57
CA LEU A 6 8.29 -1.31 -0.53
C LEU A 6 7.22 -0.32 -0.05
N ALA A 7 7.59 0.96 0.15
CA ALA A 7 6.64 1.99 0.54
C ALA A 7 5.59 2.25 -0.55
N LYS A 8 5.99 2.32 -1.83
CA LYS A 8 5.04 2.48 -2.95
C LYS A 8 4.06 1.31 -3.06
N LEU A 9 4.57 0.07 -2.94
CA LEU A 9 3.72 -1.12 -2.89
C LEU A 9 2.72 -1.01 -1.73
N ARG A 10 3.16 -0.58 -0.54
CA ARG A 10 2.26 -0.44 0.60
C ARG A 10 1.20 0.64 0.40
N VAL A 11 1.56 1.80 -0.13
CA VAL A 11 0.60 2.88 -0.45
C VAL A 11 -0.47 2.35 -1.42
N ALA A 12 -0.06 1.66 -2.48
CA ALA A 12 -0.97 1.06 -3.45
C ALA A 12 -1.93 0.04 -2.80
N GLN A 13 -1.44 -0.79 -1.87
CA GLN A 13 -2.26 -1.70 -1.08
C GLN A 13 -3.25 -0.98 -0.15
N VAL A 14 -2.82 0.09 0.52
CA VAL A 14 -3.70 0.91 1.40
C VAL A 14 -4.83 1.55 0.61
N HIS A 15 -4.57 1.98 -0.63
CA HIS A 15 -5.61 2.53 -1.51
C HIS A 15 -6.41 1.45 -2.24
N GLY A 16 -5.89 0.23 -2.36
CA GLY A 16 -6.50 -0.87 -3.10
C GLY A 16 -6.48 -0.65 -4.61
N CYS A 17 -5.40 -0.05 -5.14
CA CYS A 17 -5.26 0.20 -6.57
C CYS A 17 -4.54 -0.96 -7.27
N ASP A 18 -5.30 -1.92 -7.81
CA ASP A 18 -4.77 -3.19 -8.35
C ASP A 18 -3.65 -2.98 -9.40
N ALA A 19 -3.86 -2.07 -10.35
CA ALA A 19 -2.85 -1.78 -11.38
C ALA A 19 -1.52 -1.26 -10.80
N ARG A 20 -1.57 -0.52 -9.68
CA ARG A 20 -0.36 -0.04 -8.99
C ARG A 20 0.27 -1.12 -8.13
N ILE A 21 -0.55 -1.96 -7.49
CA ILE A 21 -0.06 -3.13 -6.76
C ILE A 21 0.74 -4.02 -7.71
N ASP A 22 0.17 -4.38 -8.86
CA ASP A 22 0.81 -5.22 -9.86
C ASP A 22 2.12 -4.60 -10.36
N ALA A 23 2.09 -3.32 -10.75
CA ALA A 23 3.27 -2.63 -11.28
C ALA A 23 4.43 -2.57 -10.26
N HIS A 24 4.15 -2.22 -9.00
CA HIS A 24 5.20 -2.14 -7.98
C HIS A 24 5.68 -3.53 -7.53
N PHE A 25 4.78 -4.52 -7.48
CA PHE A 25 5.14 -5.89 -7.15
C PHE A 25 6.11 -6.44 -8.21
N LEU A 26 5.77 -6.34 -9.49
CA LEU A 26 6.63 -6.79 -10.59
C LEU A 26 7.96 -6.04 -10.61
N SER A 27 7.96 -4.72 -10.41
CA SER A 27 9.21 -3.94 -10.35
C SER A 27 10.13 -4.37 -9.19
N LEU A 28 9.57 -4.80 -8.06
CA LEU A 28 10.36 -5.31 -6.93
C LEU A 28 10.90 -6.72 -7.19
N ILE A 29 10.13 -7.57 -7.89
CA ILE A 29 10.62 -8.87 -8.38
C ILE A 29 11.81 -8.66 -9.32
N ASP A 30 11.71 -7.74 -10.28
CA ASP A 30 12.81 -7.41 -11.21
C ASP A 30 14.03 -6.84 -10.47
N ALA A 31 13.82 -6.18 -9.32
CA ALA A 31 14.88 -5.70 -8.44
C ALA A 31 15.46 -6.79 -7.51
N GLY A 32 15.03 -8.04 -7.62
CA GLY A 32 15.56 -9.20 -6.90
C GLY A 32 14.95 -9.45 -5.51
N PHE A 33 13.81 -8.86 -5.19
CA PHE A 33 13.09 -9.18 -3.96
C PHE A 33 12.42 -10.55 -4.08
N SER A 34 12.44 -11.35 -3.00
CA SER A 34 11.71 -12.61 -2.96
C SER A 34 10.22 -12.37 -2.79
N ILE A 35 9.41 -13.25 -3.40
CA ILE A 35 7.95 -13.25 -3.23
C ILE A 35 7.60 -13.35 -1.73
N ASP A 36 8.29 -14.21 -0.98
CA ASP A 36 8.11 -14.38 0.48
C ASP A 36 8.23 -13.07 1.25
N LYS A 37 9.15 -12.18 0.85
CA LYS A 37 9.26 -10.85 1.47
C LYS A 37 8.10 -9.95 1.03
N LEU A 38 7.74 -9.96 -0.25
CA LEU A 38 6.71 -9.07 -0.78
C LEU A 38 5.31 -9.38 -0.23
N VAL A 39 4.99 -10.65 0.04
CA VAL A 39 3.70 -11.02 0.66
C VAL A 39 3.57 -10.45 2.09
N LEU A 40 4.68 -10.31 2.82
CA LEU A 40 4.68 -9.72 4.16
C LEU A 40 4.36 -8.23 4.16
N VAL A 41 4.53 -7.53 3.04
CA VAL A 41 4.28 -6.08 2.97
C VAL A 41 2.81 -5.74 3.27
N ALA A 42 1.88 -6.62 2.88
CA ALA A 42 0.45 -6.42 3.12
C ALA A 42 0.09 -6.44 4.62
N ASP A 43 0.78 -7.26 5.39
CA ASP A 43 0.54 -7.51 6.82
C ASP A 43 1.82 -7.30 7.65
N TRP A 44 2.54 -6.22 7.35
CA TRP A 44 3.91 -6.02 7.80
C TRP A 44 4.09 -5.92 9.31
N ARG A 45 3.02 -5.61 10.06
CA ARG A 45 3.05 -5.55 11.53
C ARG A 45 3.15 -6.95 12.15
N GLU A 46 2.62 -7.95 11.45
CA GLU A 46 2.65 -9.35 11.85
C GLU A 46 3.83 -10.12 11.23
N ALA A 47 4.70 -9.43 10.47
CA ALA A 47 5.78 -10.05 9.72
C ALA A 47 6.99 -10.52 10.57
N GLY A 48 6.96 -10.29 11.89
CA GLY A 48 8.04 -10.68 12.80
C GLY A 48 9.43 -10.25 12.32
N THR A 49 10.35 -11.21 12.18
CA THR A 49 11.72 -10.98 11.70
C THR A 49 11.87 -10.98 10.18
N GLY A 50 10.79 -11.17 9.42
CA GLY A 50 10.80 -11.22 7.95
C GLY A 50 11.09 -9.86 7.28
N LEU A 51 10.94 -8.76 8.03
CA LEU A 51 11.26 -7.40 7.59
C LEU A 51 12.27 -6.76 8.54
N ARG A 52 13.26 -6.07 7.97
CA ARG A 52 14.26 -5.33 8.74
C ARG A 52 13.63 -4.10 9.40
N PRO A 53 14.21 -3.56 10.48
CA PRO A 53 13.70 -2.34 11.12
C PRO A 53 13.51 -1.17 10.15
N GLN A 54 14.47 -0.96 9.24
CA GLN A 54 14.38 0.07 8.18
C GLN A 54 13.18 -0.13 7.25
N GLU A 55 12.84 -1.39 6.95
CA GLU A 55 11.69 -1.74 6.09
C GLU A 55 10.39 -1.48 6.84
N GLN A 56 10.29 -1.93 8.09
CA GLN A 56 9.11 -1.70 8.94
C GLN A 56 8.84 -0.20 9.16
N THR A 57 9.88 0.58 9.46
CA THR A 57 9.78 2.04 9.63
C THR A 57 9.37 2.74 8.34
N ALA A 58 9.88 2.31 7.18
CA ALA A 58 9.44 2.85 5.89
C ALA A 58 7.97 2.53 5.59
N LEU A 59 7.50 1.32 5.95
CA LEU A 59 6.10 0.91 5.79
C LEU A 59 5.16 1.66 6.75
N ALA A 60 5.59 1.89 7.98
CA ALA A 60 4.88 2.73 8.94
C ALA A 60 4.71 4.16 8.42
N TRP A 61 5.79 4.74 7.88
CA TRP A 61 5.77 6.07 7.28
C TRP A 61 4.86 6.14 6.06
N ALA A 62 4.89 5.11 5.22
CA ALA A 62 4.02 4.97 4.06
C ALA A 62 2.52 4.96 4.46
N GLU A 63 2.14 4.19 5.49
CA GLU A 63 0.76 4.17 5.98
C GLU A 63 0.32 5.50 6.58
N ALA A 64 1.22 6.17 7.30
CA ALA A 64 0.93 7.46 7.91
C ALA A 64 0.58 8.48 6.82
N LEU A 65 1.46 8.64 5.83
CA LEU A 65 1.26 9.58 4.72
C LEU A 65 0.18 9.15 3.72
N ALA A 66 -0.16 7.86 3.61
CA ALA A 66 -1.22 7.38 2.72
C ALA A 66 -2.64 7.71 3.25
N ARG A 67 -2.79 7.90 4.56
CA ARG A 67 -4.05 8.27 5.20
C ARG A 67 -4.27 9.78 5.11
N ARG A 68 -5.52 10.21 4.92
CA ARG A 68 -5.84 11.64 4.84
C ARG A 68 -5.79 12.25 6.24
N GLY A 69 -5.00 13.31 6.40
CA GLY A 69 -4.92 14.12 7.61
C GLY A 69 -3.62 13.92 8.38
N THR A 70 -3.02 15.03 8.81
CA THR A 70 -1.83 15.04 9.66
C THR A 70 -2.24 14.86 11.12
N THR A 71 -1.49 14.04 11.85
CA THR A 71 -1.66 13.82 13.30
C THR A 71 -0.34 14.05 14.01
N PRO A 72 -0.33 14.40 15.31
CA PRO A 72 0.91 14.56 16.09
C PRO A 72 1.80 13.29 16.10
N ALA A 73 1.20 12.11 15.90
CA ALA A 73 1.94 10.86 15.77
C ALA A 73 2.86 10.83 14.51
N HIS A 74 2.57 11.66 13.49
CA HIS A 74 3.44 11.79 12.32
C HIS A 74 4.77 12.45 12.67
N ASP A 75 4.80 13.42 13.58
CA ASP A 75 6.03 14.13 13.93
C ASP A 75 6.99 13.20 14.67
N ALA A 76 6.49 12.42 15.62
CA ALA A 76 7.26 11.39 16.31
C ALA A 76 7.81 10.34 15.33
N LEU A 77 6.94 9.83 14.44
CA LEU A 77 7.34 8.85 13.43
C LEU A 77 8.36 9.44 12.42
N CYS A 78 8.21 10.70 12.05
CA CYS A 78 9.15 11.41 11.17
C CYS A 78 10.55 11.46 11.80
N GLN A 79 10.63 11.75 13.11
CA GLN A 79 11.91 11.72 13.84
C GLN A 79 12.51 10.32 13.92
N GLU A 80 11.69 9.29 14.14
CA GLU A 80 12.14 7.89 14.14
C GLU A 80 12.71 7.47 12.77
N VAL A 81 11.99 7.80 11.69
CA VAL A 81 12.44 7.51 10.32
C VAL A 81 13.72 8.29 10.04
N LEU A 82 13.77 9.58 10.37
CA LEU A 82 14.94 10.44 10.19
C LEU A 82 16.18 9.86 10.88
N ALA A 83 16.04 9.39 12.12
CA ALA A 83 17.13 8.79 12.88
C ALA A 83 17.66 7.49 12.23
N LEU A 84 16.79 6.74 11.55
CA LEU A 84 17.12 5.42 11.02
C LEU A 84 17.69 5.43 9.60
N ILE A 85 17.20 6.34 8.74
CA ILE A 85 17.60 6.38 7.31
C ILE A 85 18.27 7.68 6.90
N GLY A 86 18.26 8.70 7.76
CA GLY A 86 18.84 10.01 7.48
C GLY A 86 17.91 10.91 6.64
N GLN A 87 18.26 12.20 6.61
CA GLN A 87 17.41 13.26 6.05
C GLN A 87 17.19 13.10 4.54
N GLU A 88 18.25 12.86 3.77
CA GLU A 88 18.15 12.75 2.31
C GLU A 88 17.23 11.58 1.90
N ALA A 89 17.39 10.43 2.55
CA ALA A 89 16.57 9.26 2.29
C ALA A 89 15.12 9.48 2.70
N LEU A 90 14.86 10.15 3.83
CA LEU A 90 13.51 10.50 4.27
C LEU A 90 12.80 11.45 3.28
N VAL A 91 13.51 12.46 2.77
CA VAL A 91 12.96 13.38 1.76
C VAL A 91 12.59 12.61 0.49
N GLY A 92 13.50 11.78 -0.03
CA GLY A 92 13.25 10.97 -1.21
C GLY A 92 12.09 9.99 -1.03
N LEU A 93 12.02 9.34 0.15
CA LEU A 93 10.93 8.44 0.52
C LEU A 93 9.58 9.19 0.57
N SER A 94 9.54 10.35 1.23
CA SER A 94 8.32 11.14 1.39
C SER A 94 7.81 11.67 0.04
N LEU A 95 8.71 12.13 -0.83
CA LEU A 95 8.34 12.57 -2.17
C LEU A 95 7.77 11.43 -3.01
N ALA A 96 8.38 10.24 -2.93
CA ALA A 96 7.87 9.06 -3.62
C ALA A 96 6.48 8.64 -3.13
N ILE A 97 6.23 8.71 -1.82
CA ILE A 97 4.91 8.41 -1.23
C ILE A 97 3.87 9.47 -1.66
N ALA A 98 4.24 10.76 -1.64
CA ALA A 98 3.35 11.83 -2.07
C ALA A 98 2.95 11.68 -3.55
N LEU A 99 3.89 11.30 -4.41
CA LEU A 99 3.61 10.99 -5.82
C LEU A 99 2.68 9.77 -5.95
N GLU A 100 2.95 8.70 -5.20
CA GLU A 100 2.10 7.50 -5.22
C GLU A 100 0.68 7.81 -4.76
N ASN A 101 0.51 8.66 -3.75
CA ASN A 101 -0.79 9.14 -3.28
C ASN A 101 -1.57 9.93 -4.35
N ALA A 102 -0.87 10.70 -5.18
CA ALA A 102 -1.51 11.45 -6.27
C ALA A 102 -1.94 10.53 -7.42
N LEU A 103 -1.23 9.42 -7.62
CA LEU A 103 -1.40 8.50 -8.75
C LEU A 103 -2.27 7.29 -8.44
N SER A 104 -2.35 6.88 -7.17
CA SER A 104 -3.17 5.78 -6.70
C SER A 104 -4.57 6.31 -6.39
N GLN A 105 -5.53 5.97 -7.25
CA GLN A 105 -6.94 6.20 -6.98
C GLN A 105 -7.47 4.99 -6.21
N PRO A 106 -8.21 5.19 -5.10
CA PRO A 106 -8.83 4.07 -4.43
C PRO A 106 -9.79 3.37 -5.38
N ASN A 107 -9.77 2.04 -5.41
CA ASN A 107 -10.84 1.27 -6.05
C ASN A 107 -12.14 1.63 -5.33
N ARG A 108 -12.86 2.63 -5.84
CA ARG A 108 -14.24 2.85 -5.46
C ARG A 108 -14.98 1.64 -5.99
N LYS A 109 -15.30 0.69 -5.10
CA LYS A 109 -16.50 -0.12 -5.33
C LYS A 109 -17.59 0.90 -5.69
N PRO A 110 -18.29 0.76 -6.82
CA PRO A 110 -19.44 1.62 -7.08
C PRO A 110 -20.27 1.59 -5.80
N ALA A 111 -20.67 2.77 -5.30
CA ALA A 111 -21.54 2.85 -4.13
C ALA A 111 -22.59 1.75 -4.30
N GLN A 112 -22.71 0.85 -3.33
CA GLN A 112 -23.64 -0.27 -3.35
C GLN A 112 -25.06 0.33 -3.44
N GLY A 113 -25.45 0.70 -4.66
CA GLY A 113 -26.63 1.42 -5.03
C GLY A 113 -27.38 0.50 -5.96
N ASP A 114 -28.46 -0.03 -5.41
CA ASP A 114 -29.53 -0.68 -6.16
C ASP A 114 -29.13 -1.91 -6.99
N ARG A 115 -28.63 -2.95 -6.31
CA ARG A 115 -28.84 -4.32 -6.79
C ARG A 115 -30.11 -4.88 -6.15
N ARG A 116 -31.26 -4.25 -6.40
CA ARG A 116 -32.55 -4.97 -6.29
C ARG A 116 -32.43 -6.22 -7.15
N GLN A 117 -32.44 -7.33 -6.44
CA GLN A 117 -32.54 -8.71 -6.90
C GLN A 117 -33.14 -8.79 -8.32
N ARG A 118 -32.32 -9.14 -9.33
CA ARG A 118 -32.88 -9.83 -10.50
C ARG A 118 -33.16 -11.25 -10.03
N PRO A 119 -34.41 -11.72 -10.01
CA PRO A 119 -34.67 -13.12 -9.74
C PRO A 119 -34.03 -13.92 -10.88
N LEU A 120 -33.12 -14.84 -10.52
CA LEU A 120 -32.77 -15.95 -11.39
C LEU A 120 -33.96 -16.92 -11.40
N HIS A 121 -34.92 -16.65 -12.28
CA HIS A 121 -35.86 -17.68 -12.72
C HIS A 121 -36.20 -17.48 -14.20
N GLN A 122 -35.36 -18.04 -15.06
CA GLN A 122 -35.79 -18.45 -16.38
C GLN A 122 -36.25 -19.91 -16.31
N GLY A 123 -37.49 -20.12 -16.75
CA GLY A 123 -37.88 -21.29 -17.53
C GLY A 123 -38.17 -22.58 -16.76
N LYS A 124 -39.46 -22.84 -16.55
CA LYS A 124 -40.17 -24.04 -17.02
C LYS A 124 -41.62 -23.98 -16.57
N ASP A 125 -42.52 -23.63 -17.49
CA ASP A 125 -43.71 -24.46 -17.75
C ASP A 125 -44.38 -24.01 -19.05
N GLN A 126 -44.17 -24.83 -20.07
CA GLN A 126 -45.05 -24.95 -21.21
C GLN A 126 -45.83 -26.25 -20.98
N ARG A 127 -47.10 -26.11 -20.58
CA ARG A 127 -48.13 -27.08 -20.89
C ARG A 127 -49.50 -26.43 -20.83
#